data_AF-A0A6V8P276-F1
#
_entry.id   AF-A0A6V8P276-F1
#
_cell.length_a   1.000
_cell.length_b   1.000
_cell.length_c   1.000
_cell.angle_alpha   90.00
_cell.angle_beta   90.00
_cell.angle_gamma   90.00
#
_symmetry.space_group_name_H-M   'P 1'
#
loop_
_entity.id
_entity.type
_entity.pdbx_description
1 polymer ?
#
loop_
_entity_poly.entity_id
_entity_poly.type
_entity_poly.pdbx_seq_one_letter_code
_entity_poly.pdbx_strand_id
1 'polypeptide(L)'
;MFREEVLAISVLYEMLPTLLNFTLAFGAVTAIAAMGGVIAERSGVINIALEGIMRIGAFTSVTAAYFWGYHFSNDPIFFELSPWIGLLAAILGGALAGLLHAYICVTWKGNQIVNGVAINIFSYGGMTYLLMQIFGTAGHSPPVPLAFANRPIVIPWIDPYSFLGKVLWQ
;
A
#
# COMPACT_ATOMS: atom_id res chain seq x y z
N MET A 1 -17.61 39.01 1.99
CA MET A 1 -17.03 38.60 3.28
C MET A 1 -17.80 37.42 3.87
N PHE A 2 -19.00 37.56 4.45
CA PHE A 2 -19.76 36.43 5.05
C PHE A 2 -20.02 35.22 4.12
N ARG A 3 -20.25 35.44 2.82
CA ARG A 3 -20.53 34.35 1.86
C ARG A 3 -19.30 33.48 1.57
N GLU A 4 -18.10 34.05 1.65
CA GLU A 4 -16.85 33.32 1.41
C GLU A 4 -16.45 32.48 2.62
N GLU A 5 -16.68 32.98 3.84
CA GLU A 5 -16.47 32.21 5.07
C GLU A 5 -17.41 31.01 5.17
N VAL A 6 -18.69 31.18 4.82
CA VAL A 6 -19.67 30.07 4.78
C VAL A 6 -19.29 29.04 3.70
N LEU A 7 -18.84 29.50 2.53
CA LEU A 7 -18.31 28.61 1.48
C LEU A 7 -17.10 27.83 1.97
N ALA A 8 -16.12 28.48 2.61
CA ALA A 8 -14.93 27.82 3.15
C ALA A 8 -15.28 26.76 4.20
N ILE A 9 -16.21 27.06 5.11
CA ILE A 9 -16.66 26.10 6.13
C ILE A 9 -17.38 24.90 5.48
N SER A 10 -18.21 25.12 4.46
CA SER A 10 -18.89 24.03 3.75
C SER A 10 -17.91 23.11 3.02
N VAL A 11 -16.89 23.66 2.37
CA VAL A 11 -15.84 22.89 1.70
C VAL A 11 -15.03 22.07 2.72
N LEU A 12 -14.66 22.67 3.85
CA LEU A 12 -13.97 21.96 4.94
C LEU A 12 -14.80 20.78 5.48
N TYR A 13 -16.11 20.98 5.66
CA TYR A 13 -17.01 19.93 6.12
C TYR A 13 -17.12 18.76 5.13
N GLU A 14 -17.11 19.05 3.82
CA GLU A 14 -17.13 18.02 2.79
C GLU A 14 -15.80 17.29 2.62
N MET A 15 -14.66 17.96 2.85
CA MET A 15 -13.33 17.35 2.75
C MET A 15 -12.96 16.49 3.97
N LEU A 16 -13.52 16.80 5.14
CA LEU A 16 -13.14 16.16 6.40
C LEU A 16 -13.34 14.63 6.39
N PRO A 17 -14.46 14.07 5.88
CA PRO A 17 -14.64 12.63 5.77
C PRO A 17 -13.57 11.94 4.90
N THR A 18 -13.23 12.55 3.76
CA THR A 18 -12.23 12.03 2.82
C THR A 18 -10.83 12.02 3.43
N LEU A 19 -10.46 13.10 4.12
CA LEU A 19 -9.18 13.17 4.84
C LEU A 19 -9.08 12.10 5.93
N LEU A 20 -10.18 11.88 6.66
CA LEU A 20 -10.21 10.85 7.70
C LEU A 20 -10.14 9.44 7.10
N ASN A 21 -10.82 9.18 5.98
CA ASN A 21 -10.73 7.92 5.26
C ASN A 21 -9.27 7.61 4.86
N PHE A 22 -8.60 8.56 4.19
CA PHE A 22 -7.20 8.38 3.80
C PHE A 22 -6.28 8.20 5.01
N THR A 23 -6.51 8.95 6.09
CA THR A 23 -5.73 8.81 7.32
C THR A 23 -5.88 7.41 7.92
N LEU A 24 -7.10 6.87 7.96
CA LEU A 24 -7.35 5.53 8.47
C LEU A 24 -6.73 4.45 7.56
N ALA A 25 -6.94 4.57 6.25
CA ALA A 25 -6.45 3.59 5.28
C ALA A 25 -4.91 3.53 5.25
N PHE A 26 -4.23 4.67 5.08
CA PHE A 26 -2.76 4.71 5.06
C PHE A 26 -2.16 4.56 6.46
N GLY A 27 -2.83 5.08 7.49
CA GLY A 27 -2.41 4.96 8.88
C GLY A 27 -2.34 3.51 9.35
N ALA A 28 -3.36 2.69 9.04
CA ALA A 28 -3.35 1.28 9.40
C ALA A 28 -2.17 0.53 8.76
N VAL A 29 -1.90 0.77 7.47
CA VAL A 29 -0.79 0.14 6.75
C VAL A 29 0.57 0.56 7.34
N THR A 30 0.76 1.85 7.60
CA THR A 30 2.01 2.35 8.22
C THR A 30 2.19 1.86 9.66
N ALA A 31 1.12 1.71 10.43
CA ALA A 31 1.18 1.15 11.78
C ALA A 31 1.66 -0.31 11.76
N ILE A 32 1.15 -1.12 10.84
CA ILE A 32 1.61 -2.51 10.66
C ILE A 32 3.09 -2.55 10.27
N ALA A 33 3.50 -1.68 9.34
CA ALA A 33 4.89 -1.57 8.92
C ALA A 33 5.82 -1.14 10.09
N ALA A 34 5.38 -0.16 10.89
CA ALA A 34 6.09 0.30 12.08
C ALA A 34 6.26 -0.80 13.13
N MET A 35 5.24 -1.64 13.36
CA MET A 35 5.38 -2.82 14.22
C MET A 35 6.48 -3.77 13.72
N GLY A 36 6.57 -3.98 12.41
CA GLY A 36 7.66 -4.73 11.79
C GLY A 36 9.04 -4.10 12.04
N GLY A 37 9.13 -2.77 11.96
CA GLY A 37 10.33 -2.00 12.29
C GLY A 37 10.78 -2.19 13.75
N VAL A 38 9.84 -2.11 14.70
CA VAL A 38 10.13 -2.33 16.13
C VAL A 38 10.65 -3.75 16.39
N ILE A 39 10.10 -4.77 15.70
CA ILE A 39 10.59 -6.14 15.79
C ILE A 39 12.03 -6.24 15.25
N ALA A 40 12.32 -5.60 14.11
CA ALA A 40 13.67 -5.58 13.53
C ALA A 40 14.68 -4.91 14.47
N GLU A 41 14.33 -3.76 15.06
CA GLU A 41 15.18 -3.04 16.00
C GLU A 41 15.49 -3.88 17.25
N ARG A 42 14.51 -4.63 17.77
CA ARG A 42 14.71 -5.57 18.87
C ARG A 42 15.69 -6.70 18.53
N SER A 43 15.81 -7.07 17.25
CA SER A 43 16.80 -8.04 16.77
C SER A 43 18.18 -7.43 16.50
N GLY A 44 18.37 -6.13 16.73
CA GLY A 44 19.63 -5.41 16.52
C GLY A 44 19.84 -4.86 15.12
N VAL A 45 18.80 -4.84 14.28
CA VAL A 45 18.85 -4.29 12.91
C VAL A 45 17.82 -3.17 12.77
N ILE A 46 18.29 -1.94 12.67
CA ILE A 46 17.47 -0.75 12.44
C ILE A 46 17.02 -0.75 10.98
N ASN A 47 15.70 -0.85 10.77
CA ASN A 47 15.13 -0.97 9.43
C ASN A 47 14.76 0.39 8.82
N ILE A 48 15.77 1.17 8.43
CA ILE A 48 15.59 2.43 7.68
C ILE A 48 15.04 2.19 6.26
N ALA A 49 15.15 0.97 5.75
CA ALA A 49 14.71 0.58 4.41
C ALA A 49 13.18 0.40 4.25
N LEU A 50 12.40 0.66 5.32
CA LEU A 50 11.00 0.27 5.42
C LEU A 50 10.12 0.83 4.30
N GLU A 51 10.32 2.11 3.93
CA GLU A 51 9.57 2.73 2.84
C GLU A 51 9.85 2.05 1.48
N GLY A 52 11.12 1.74 1.21
CA GLY A 52 11.53 1.04 0.00
C GLY A 52 11.00 -0.39 -0.06
N ILE A 53 11.01 -1.10 1.07
CA ILE A 53 10.46 -2.45 1.19
C ILE A 53 8.94 -2.42 0.96
N MET A 54 8.23 -1.42 1.51
CA MET A 54 6.79 -1.24 1.27
C MET A 54 6.49 -0.99 -0.22
N ARG A 55 7.27 -0.14 -0.90
CA ARG A 55 7.12 0.12 -2.35
C ARG A 55 7.36 -1.13 -3.20
N ILE A 56 8.39 -1.92 -2.87
CA ILE A 56 8.65 -3.20 -3.55
C ILE A 56 7.47 -4.16 -3.35
N GLY A 57 6.98 -4.32 -2.11
CA GLY A 57 5.83 -5.17 -1.82
C GLY A 57 4.55 -4.71 -2.53
N ALA A 58 4.29 -3.40 -2.58
CA ALA A 58 3.14 -2.85 -3.30
C ALA A 58 3.23 -3.13 -4.81
N PHE A 59 4.42 -2.95 -5.40
CA PHE A 59 4.67 -3.25 -6.81
C PHE A 59 4.51 -4.74 -7.12
N THR A 60 5.10 -5.64 -6.34
CA THR A 60 4.98 -7.09 -6.57
C THR A 60 3.55 -7.57 -6.38
N SER A 61 2.83 -7.01 -5.40
CA SER A 61 1.42 -7.29 -5.16
C SER A 61 0.57 -6.99 -6.38
N VAL A 62 0.64 -5.75 -6.87
CA VAL A 62 -0.24 -5.32 -7.95
C VAL A 62 0.11 -6.00 -9.27
N THR A 63 1.40 -6.21 -9.52
CA THR A 63 1.87 -6.92 -10.72
C THR A 63 1.35 -8.35 -10.75
N ALA A 64 1.48 -9.09 -9.64
CA ALA A 64 1.00 -10.46 -9.56
C ALA A 64 -0.52 -10.55 -9.65
N ALA A 65 -1.25 -9.71 -8.89
CA ALA A 65 -2.71 -9.69 -8.91
C ALA A 65 -3.27 -9.35 -10.29
N TYR A 66 -2.68 -8.36 -10.98
CA TYR A 66 -3.10 -7.94 -12.32
C TYR A 66 -2.93 -9.05 -13.36
N PHE A 67 -1.72 -9.62 -13.46
CA PHE A 67 -1.46 -10.68 -14.44
C PHE A 67 -2.25 -11.96 -14.14
N TRP A 68 -2.42 -12.30 -12.86
CA TRP A 68 -3.26 -13.44 -12.46
C TRP A 68 -4.72 -13.23 -12.85
N GLY A 69 -5.29 -12.07 -12.53
CA GLY A 69 -6.67 -11.74 -12.87
C GLY A 69 -6.91 -11.67 -14.38
N TYR A 70 -5.93 -11.19 -15.15
CA TYR A 70 -6.01 -11.19 -16.61
C TYR A 70 -5.99 -12.61 -17.19
N HIS A 71 -5.08 -13.46 -16.72
CA HIS A 71 -4.92 -14.83 -17.21
C HIS A 71 -6.13 -15.72 -16.91
N PHE A 72 -6.69 -15.61 -15.70
CA PHE A 72 -7.83 -16.41 -15.24
C PHE A 72 -9.17 -15.68 -15.35
N SER A 73 -9.28 -14.72 -16.27
CA SER A 73 -10.49 -13.90 -16.46
C SER A 73 -11.76 -14.70 -16.78
N ASN A 74 -11.61 -15.92 -17.34
CA ASN A 74 -12.74 -16.80 -17.67
C ASN A 74 -13.12 -17.76 -16.52
N ASP A 75 -12.27 -17.93 -15.52
CA ASP A 75 -12.48 -18.87 -14.42
C ASP A 75 -12.82 -18.12 -13.12
N PRO A 76 -14.08 -18.14 -12.65
CA PRO A 76 -14.52 -17.30 -11.54
C PRO A 76 -13.75 -17.58 -10.24
N ILE A 77 -13.46 -18.85 -9.95
CA ILE A 77 -12.73 -19.24 -8.73
C ILE A 77 -11.29 -18.69 -8.75
N PHE A 78 -10.60 -18.82 -9.89
CA PHE A 78 -9.22 -18.35 -10.01
C PHE A 78 -9.13 -16.83 -10.11
N PHE A 79 -10.13 -16.19 -10.73
CA PHE A 79 -10.25 -14.73 -10.72
C PHE A 79 -10.40 -14.17 -9.30
N GLU A 80 -11.25 -14.78 -8.46
CA GLU A 80 -11.43 -14.39 -7.05
C GLU A 80 -10.15 -14.53 -6.19
N LEU A 81 -9.21 -15.37 -6.62
CA LEU A 81 -7.92 -15.57 -5.94
C LEU A 81 -6.90 -14.45 -6.22
N SER A 82 -7.09 -13.60 -7.25
CA SER A 82 -6.19 -12.51 -7.63
C SER A 82 -5.67 -11.65 -6.45
N PRO A 83 -6.50 -11.09 -5.56
CA PRO A 83 -6.03 -10.29 -4.42
C PRO A 83 -5.14 -11.08 -3.45
N TRP A 84 -5.43 -12.37 -3.25
CA TRP A 84 -4.65 -13.23 -2.36
C TRP A 84 -3.29 -13.58 -2.96
N ILE A 85 -3.25 -13.80 -4.29
CA ILE A 85 -2.00 -13.96 -5.03
C ILE A 85 -1.16 -12.68 -4.95
N GLY A 86 -1.79 -11.50 -5.07
CA GLY A 86 -1.14 -10.21 -4.82
C GLY A 86 -0.56 -10.12 -3.40
N LEU A 87 -1.35 -10.44 -2.38
CA LEU A 87 -0.89 -10.44 -0.98
C LEU A 87 0.32 -11.36 -0.78
N LEU A 88 0.27 -12.59 -1.32
CA LEU A 88 1.38 -13.52 -1.23
C LEU A 88 2.65 -12.99 -1.93
N ALA A 89 2.49 -12.41 -3.13
CA ALA A 89 3.61 -11.78 -3.85
C ALA A 89 4.17 -10.55 -3.11
N ALA A 90 3.32 -9.79 -2.40
CA ALA A 90 3.74 -8.69 -1.55
C ALA A 90 4.62 -9.18 -0.39
N ILE A 91 4.18 -10.25 0.30
CA ILE A 91 4.91 -10.87 1.40
C ILE A 91 6.27 -11.37 0.91
N LEU A 92 6.30 -12.10 -0.21
CA LEU A 92 7.55 -12.62 -0.77
C LEU A 92 8.48 -11.50 -1.23
N GLY A 93 7.98 -10.49 -1.95
CA GLY A 93 8.78 -9.35 -2.40
C GLY A 93 9.36 -8.54 -1.23
N GLY A 94 8.54 -8.24 -0.22
CA GLY A 94 8.98 -7.55 0.98
C GLY A 94 9.97 -8.38 1.81
N ALA A 95 9.72 -9.69 1.96
CA ALA A 95 10.61 -10.59 2.67
C ALA A 95 11.98 -10.72 1.98
N LEU A 96 12.02 -10.81 0.65
CA LEU A 96 13.27 -10.84 -0.11
C LEU A 96 14.06 -9.53 0.04
N ALA A 97 13.39 -8.38 -0.05
CA ALA A 97 14.04 -7.08 0.16
C ALA A 97 14.54 -6.91 1.61
N GLY A 98 13.75 -7.33 2.59
CA GLY A 98 14.14 -7.34 4.00
C GLY A 98 15.29 -8.31 4.29
N LEU A 99 15.29 -9.48 3.65
CA LEU A 99 16.37 -10.45 3.75
C LEU A 99 17.67 -9.90 3.16
N LEU A 100 17.60 -9.23 2.01
CA LEU A 100 18.75 -8.55 1.42
C LEU A 100 19.31 -7.49 2.37
N HIS A 101 18.42 -6.67 2.97
CA HIS A 101 18.83 -5.67 3.96
C HIS A 101 19.54 -6.32 5.15
N ALA A 102 18.91 -7.34 5.75
CA ALA A 102 19.45 -8.06 6.90
C ALA A 102 20.78 -8.74 6.57
N TYR A 103 20.91 -9.37 5.40
CA TYR A 103 22.13 -10.03 4.97
C TYR A 103 23.31 -9.06 4.89
N ILE A 104 23.12 -7.89 4.26
CA ILE A 104 24.16 -6.86 4.17
C ILE A 104 24.53 -6.32 5.57
N CYS A 105 23.52 -6.06 6.41
CA CYS A 105 23.73 -5.49 7.75
C CYS A 105 24.38 -6.48 8.72
N VAL A 106 23.98 -7.75 8.69
CA VAL A 106 24.41 -8.78 9.66
C VAL A 106 25.64 -9.53 9.16
N THR A 107 25.61 -10.05 7.92
CA THR A 107 26.69 -10.88 7.39
C THR A 107 27.88 -10.04 6.94
N TRP A 108 27.63 -8.95 6.22
CA TRP A 108 28.70 -8.07 5.72
C TRP A 108 29.04 -6.93 6.66
N LYS A 109 28.32 -6.79 7.78
CA LYS A 109 28.50 -5.70 8.75
C LYS A 109 28.43 -4.31 8.09
N GLY A 110 27.61 -4.21 7.04
CA GLY A 110 27.39 -2.96 6.32
C GLY A 110 26.68 -1.93 7.20
N ASN A 111 26.90 -0.65 6.91
CA ASN A 111 26.19 0.43 7.60
C ASN A 111 24.69 0.36 7.27
N GLN A 112 23.87 0.13 8.30
CA GLN A 112 22.42 -0.07 8.18
C GLN A 112 21.70 1.15 7.59
N ILE A 113 22.16 2.37 7.93
CA ILE A 113 21.59 3.62 7.42
C ILE A 113 21.89 3.75 5.92
N VAL A 114 23.15 3.56 5.51
CA VAL A 114 23.56 3.70 4.11
C VAL A 114 22.84 2.67 3.23
N ASN A 115 22.80 1.41 3.67
CA ASN A 115 22.09 0.34 2.97
C ASN A 115 20.58 0.62 2.91
N GLY A 116 19.98 1.06 4.02
CA GLY A 116 18.54 1.37 4.06
C GLY A 116 18.15 2.53 3.13
N VAL A 117 18.95 3.60 3.12
CA VAL A 117 18.76 4.72 2.18
C VAL A 117 18.94 4.27 0.74
N ALA A 118 19.92 3.42 0.44
CA ALA A 118 20.11 2.86 -0.90
C ALA A 118 18.90 2.06 -1.36
N ILE A 119 18.33 1.21 -0.50
CA ILE A 119 17.10 0.46 -0.80
C ILE A 119 15.93 1.42 -1.06
N ASN A 120 15.74 2.46 -0.23
CA ASN A 120 14.66 3.42 -0.44
C ASN A 120 14.78 4.16 -1.79
N ILE A 121 15.98 4.64 -2.13
CA ILE A 121 16.25 5.32 -3.40
C ILE A 121 16.03 4.36 -4.59
N PHE A 122 16.56 3.14 -4.48
CA PHE A 122 16.36 2.11 -5.50
C PHE A 122 14.88 1.82 -5.71
N SER A 123 14.11 1.62 -4.63
CA SER A 123 12.67 1.37 -4.74
C SER A 123 11.92 2.57 -5.32
N TYR A 124 12.30 3.79 -4.94
CA TYR A 124 11.67 5.01 -5.46
C TYR A 124 11.81 5.11 -6.99
N GLY A 125 13.02 4.97 -7.52
CA GLY A 125 13.25 5.06 -8.97
C GLY A 125 12.89 3.78 -9.72
N GLY A 126 13.32 2.63 -9.20
CA GLY A 126 13.18 1.32 -9.82
C GLY A 126 11.73 0.88 -9.94
N MET A 127 10.92 1.00 -8.88
CA MET A 127 9.51 0.60 -8.95
C MET A 127 8.71 1.53 -9.88
N THR A 128 9.00 2.84 -9.84
CA THR A 128 8.43 3.84 -10.77
C THR A 128 8.76 3.50 -12.23
N TYR A 129 10.02 3.15 -12.52
CA TYR A 129 10.44 2.73 -13.84
C TYR A 129 9.74 1.45 -14.30
N LEU A 130 9.68 0.43 -13.43
CA LEU A 130 9.03 -0.83 -13.76
C LEU A 130 7.52 -0.65 -13.98
N LEU A 131 6.85 0.19 -13.20
CA LEU A 131 5.45 0.57 -13.44
C LEU A 131 5.29 1.20 -14.83
N MET A 132 6.19 2.09 -15.23
CA MET A 132 6.15 2.69 -16.56
C MET A 132 6.31 1.64 -17.67
N GLN A 133 7.21 0.68 -17.49
CA GLN A 133 7.46 -0.37 -18.49
C GLN A 133 6.31 -1.37 -18.59
N ILE A 134 5.68 -1.73 -17.48
CA ILE A 134 4.63 -2.77 -17.44
C ILE A 134 3.25 -2.17 -17.72
N PHE A 135 2.96 -0.99 -17.17
CA PHE A 135 1.62 -0.40 -17.16
C PHE A 135 1.53 0.94 -17.92
N GLY A 136 2.65 1.50 -18.39
CA GLY A 136 2.65 2.78 -19.10
C GLY A 136 2.45 4.00 -18.19
N THR A 137 2.56 3.83 -16.87
CA THR A 137 2.30 4.88 -15.87
C THR A 137 3.41 4.94 -14.84
N ALA A 138 3.82 6.14 -14.43
CA ALA A 138 4.94 6.31 -13.48
C ALA A 138 4.54 6.10 -12.01
N GLY A 139 3.28 6.38 -11.65
CA GLY A 139 2.91 6.57 -10.24
C GLY A 139 1.84 5.63 -9.69
N HIS A 140 1.04 5.01 -10.55
CA HIS A 140 -0.05 4.13 -10.15
C HIS A 140 -0.22 3.04 -11.19
N SER A 141 -0.55 1.83 -10.77
CA SER A 141 -1.04 0.80 -11.70
C SER A 141 -2.50 1.07 -12.07
N PRO A 142 -2.98 0.49 -13.19
CA PRO A 142 -4.40 0.37 -13.45
C PRO A 142 -5.13 -0.30 -12.27
N PRO A 143 -6.42 0.00 -12.05
CA PRO A 143 -7.21 -0.73 -11.08
C PRO A 143 -7.17 -2.21 -11.41
N VAL A 144 -6.75 -3.04 -10.45
CA VAL A 144 -6.86 -4.49 -10.61
C VAL A 144 -8.35 -4.83 -10.59
N PRO A 145 -8.87 -5.62 -11.56
CA PRO A 145 -10.21 -6.15 -11.48
C PRO A 145 -10.32 -7.07 -10.26
N LEU A 146 -10.67 -6.51 -9.11
CA LEU A 146 -10.84 -7.28 -7.90
C LEU A 146 -12.23 -7.90 -7.93
N ALA A 147 -12.33 -9.20 -7.64
CA ALA A 147 -13.61 -9.83 -7.35
C ALA A 147 -14.42 -9.13 -6.25
N PHE A 148 -13.75 -8.38 -5.37
CA PHE A 148 -14.36 -7.62 -4.29
C PHE A 148 -14.72 -6.17 -4.65
N ALA A 149 -14.31 -5.65 -5.81
CA ALA A 149 -14.51 -4.24 -6.17
C ALA A 149 -15.99 -3.80 -6.18
N ASN A 150 -16.91 -4.74 -6.41
CA ASN A 150 -18.35 -4.49 -6.45
C ASN A 150 -19.12 -5.03 -5.22
N ARG A 151 -18.43 -5.36 -4.12
CA ARG A 151 -19.07 -5.83 -2.88
C ARG A 151 -18.83 -4.84 -1.75
N PRO A 152 -19.60 -3.73 -1.69
CA PRO A 152 -19.50 -2.79 -0.58
C PRO A 152 -19.79 -3.53 0.73
N ILE A 153 -18.85 -3.47 1.66
CA ILE A 153 -19.00 -4.06 3.00
C ILE A 153 -20.02 -3.21 3.74
N VAL A 154 -21.27 -3.65 3.81
CA VAL A 154 -22.30 -2.93 4.58
C VAL A 154 -22.16 -3.32 6.05
N ILE A 155 -21.91 -2.33 6.92
CA ILE A 155 -21.87 -2.53 8.37
C ILE A 155 -23.30 -2.27 8.87
N PRO A 156 -24.01 -3.28 9.39
CA PRO A 156 -25.46 -3.17 9.64
C PRO A 156 -25.90 -2.05 10.58
N TRP A 157 -24.98 -1.54 11.40
CA TRP A 157 -25.26 -0.55 12.46
C TRP A 157 -24.80 0.87 12.10
N ILE A 158 -24.22 1.09 10.92
CA ILE A 158 -23.74 2.41 10.50
C ILE A 158 -24.54 2.85 9.28
N ASP A 159 -25.26 3.95 9.42
CA ASP A 159 -25.97 4.58 8.31
C ASP A 159 -24.97 5.12 7.27
N PRO A 160 -25.05 4.70 5.99
CA PRO A 160 -24.20 5.21 4.91
C PRO A 160 -24.21 6.74 4.76
N TYR A 161 -25.33 7.40 5.10
CA TYR A 161 -25.46 8.86 4.96
C TYR A 161 -24.93 9.63 6.18
N SER A 162 -24.65 8.94 7.29
CA SER A 162 -24.04 9.56 8.48
C SER A 162 -22.63 10.06 8.18
N PHE A 163 -22.10 10.96 9.02
CA PHE A 163 -20.70 11.40 8.91
C PHE A 163 -19.73 10.22 8.88
N LEU A 164 -19.93 9.23 9.76
CA LEU A 164 -19.11 8.03 9.81
C LEU A 164 -19.30 7.15 8.56
N GLY A 165 -20.51 7.09 8.01
CA GLY A 165 -20.75 6.40 6.74
C GLY A 165 -20.01 7.04 5.58
N LYS A 166 -20.03 8.37 5.49
CA LYS A 166 -19.24 9.13 4.51
C LYS A 166 -17.74 8.94 4.69
N VAL A 167 -17.25 8.61 5.88
CA VAL A 167 -15.83 8.29 6.11
C VAL A 167 -15.51 6.87 5.63
N LEU A 168 -16.39 5.89 5.85
CA LEU A 168 -16.07 4.48 5.61
C LEU A 168 -16.30 4.02 4.17
N TRP A 169 -17.26 4.61 3.45
CA TRP A 169 -17.67 4.21 2.08
C TRP A 169 -17.31 5.23 1.00
N GLN A 170 -16.16 5.90 1.13
CA GLN A 170 -15.60 6.79 0.08
C GLN A 170 -15.24 6.01 -1.19
#